data_AF-A0A847WR93-F1
#
_entry.id   AF-A0A847WR93-F1
#
_cell.length_a   1.000
_cell.length_b   1.000
_cell.length_c   1.000
_cell.angle_alpha   90.00
_cell.angle_beta   90.00
_cell.angle_gamma   90.00
#
_symmetry.space_group_name_H-M   'P 1'
#
loop_
_entity.id
_entity.type
_entity.pdbx_description
1 polymer ?
#
loop_
_entity_poly.entity_id
_entity_poly.type
_entity_poly.pdbx_seq_one_letter_code
_entity_poly.pdbx_strand_id
1 'polypeptide(L)'
;MEYSVDESDTLYAIKFRLDQTIKEVQIGKLGEFNFSSGYYVYVGSAKRNITARVERHLQVDKKKRWHLDYLRPYLSVESVQSYAEEEGECALFRRLK
;
A
#
# COMPACT_ATOMS: atom_id res chain seq x y z
N MET A 1 -10.81 0.04 10.59
CA MET A 1 -9.66 -0.49 9.85
C MET A 1 -9.36 -1.89 10.34
N GLU A 2 -9.40 -2.87 9.45
CA GLU A 2 -8.99 -4.25 9.75
C GLU A 2 -7.47 -4.38 9.64
N TYR A 3 -6.81 -5.01 10.62
CA TYR A 3 -5.36 -5.19 10.61
C TYR A 3 -5.02 -6.61 11.03
N SER A 4 -4.52 -7.40 10.08
CA SER A 4 -4.08 -8.78 10.30
C SER A 4 -2.72 -8.98 9.65
N VAL A 5 -1.67 -8.99 10.46
CA VAL A 5 -0.29 -9.20 10.00
C VAL A 5 0.36 -10.29 10.86
N ASP A 6 0.85 -11.34 10.21
CA ASP A 6 1.67 -12.40 10.80
C ASP A 6 3.15 -12.14 10.47
N GLU A 7 4.04 -12.26 11.45
CA GLU A 7 5.48 -12.04 11.26
C GLU A 7 6.17 -13.13 10.42
N SER A 8 5.54 -14.29 10.26
CA SER A 8 6.03 -15.37 9.39
C SER A 8 5.69 -15.16 7.92
N ASP A 9 4.71 -14.30 7.62
CA ASP A 9 4.34 -13.93 6.27
C ASP A 9 5.38 -13.00 5.64
N THR A 10 5.46 -13.01 4.30
CA THR A 10 6.39 -12.15 3.57
C THR A 10 5.71 -11.24 2.56
N LEU A 11 4.42 -11.43 2.29
CA LEU A 11 3.62 -10.58 1.42
C LEU A 11 2.58 -9.84 2.25
N TYR A 12 2.22 -8.63 1.82
CA TYR A 12 1.12 -7.88 2.42
C TYR A 12 0.36 -7.07 1.37
N ALA A 13 -0.91 -6.82 1.66
CA ALA A 13 -1.75 -5.91 0.92
C ALA A 13 -2.34 -4.86 1.88
N ILE A 14 -2.32 -3.61 1.45
CA ILE A 14 -2.97 -2.49 2.15
C ILE A 14 -4.05 -1.94 1.23
N LYS A 15 -5.30 -2.02 1.68
CA LYS A 15 -6.44 -1.43 0.99
C LYS A 15 -6.65 -0.01 1.50
N PHE A 16 -6.74 0.90 0.56
CA PHE A 16 -6.99 2.31 0.79
C PHE A 16 -8.27 2.74 0.09
N ARG A 17 -8.88 3.79 0.65
CA ARG A 17 -9.97 4.55 0.04
C ARG A 17 -9.48 5.96 -0.27
N LEU A 18 -9.77 6.41 -1.49
CA LEU A 18 -9.65 7.80 -1.88
C LEU A 18 -11.06 8.36 -2.06
N ASP A 19 -11.46 9.29 -1.20
CA ASP A 19 -12.84 9.78 -1.14
C ASP A 19 -13.16 10.73 -2.31
N GLN A 20 -12.17 11.46 -2.79
CA GLN A 20 -12.34 12.46 -3.84
C GLN A 20 -11.22 12.34 -4.90
N THR A 21 -11.58 12.56 -6.16
CA THR A 21 -10.59 12.61 -7.25
C THR A 21 -9.62 13.75 -7.00
N ILE A 22 -8.33 13.45 -7.03
CA ILE A 22 -7.25 14.43 -6.90
C ILE A 22 -6.48 14.52 -8.23
N LYS A 23 -6.05 15.72 -8.58
CA LYS A 23 -5.34 16.01 -9.82
C LYS A 23 -3.92 16.44 -9.54
N GLU A 24 -3.05 16.25 -10.52
CA GLU A 24 -1.69 16.82 -10.56
C GLU A 24 -0.84 16.46 -9.34
N VAL A 25 -0.95 15.21 -8.87
CA VAL A 25 -0.15 14.72 -7.76
C VAL A 25 1.25 14.36 -8.28
N GLN A 26 2.26 15.09 -7.82
CA GLN A 26 3.65 14.78 -8.15
C GLN A 26 4.12 13.48 -7.46
N ILE A 27 4.43 12.45 -8.25
CA ILE A 27 4.95 11.17 -7.80
C ILE A 27 6.46 11.10 -8.06
N GLY A 28 7.25 11.66 -7.14
CA GLY A 28 8.72 11.62 -7.20
C GLY A 28 9.26 12.08 -8.55
N LYS A 29 10.03 11.22 -9.25
CA LYS A 29 10.55 11.49 -10.59
C LYS A 29 9.66 11.00 -11.74
N LEU A 30 8.54 10.32 -11.45
CA LEU A 30 7.62 9.83 -12.49
C LEU A 30 6.79 10.95 -13.10
N GLY A 31 6.67 12.09 -12.43
CA GLY A 31 5.86 13.23 -12.88
C GLY A 31 4.53 13.32 -12.14
N GLU A 32 3.60 14.04 -12.77
CA GLU A 32 2.28 14.34 -12.22
C GLU A 32 1.23 13.36 -12.71
N PHE A 33 0.35 12.92 -11.81
CA PHE A 33 -0.71 11.97 -12.10
C PHE A 33 -2.03 12.43 -11.50
N ASN A 34 -3.12 12.04 -12.16
CA ASN A 34 -4.48 12.19 -11.64
C ASN A 34 -4.94 10.86 -11.05
N PHE A 35 -5.56 10.91 -9.87
CA PHE A 35 -6.10 9.74 -9.18
C PHE A 35 -7.60 9.92 -8.97
N SER A 36 -8.40 9.05 -9.59
CA SER A 36 -9.85 9.02 -9.41
C SER A 36 -10.25 8.55 -8.02
N SER A 37 -11.34 9.07 -7.45
CA SER A 37 -11.89 8.49 -6.21
C SER A 37 -12.20 7.00 -6.38
N GLY A 38 -12.08 6.24 -5.31
CA GLY A 38 -12.27 4.79 -5.34
C GLY A 38 -11.38 4.05 -4.36
N TYR A 39 -11.20 2.76 -4.64
CA TYR A 39 -10.34 1.88 -3.85
C TYR A 39 -9.01 1.66 -4.54
N TYR A 40 -7.95 1.70 -3.74
CA TYR A 40 -6.59 1.43 -4.18
C TYR A 40 -6.01 0.31 -3.31
N VAL A 41 -5.30 -0.62 -3.92
CA VAL A 41 -4.61 -1.70 -3.19
C VAL A 41 -3.12 -1.57 -3.46
N TYR A 42 -2.34 -1.46 -2.39
CA TYR A 42 -0.90 -1.57 -2.46
C TYR A 42 -0.48 -2.95 -2.01
N VAL A 43 0.23 -3.67 -2.87
CA VAL A 43 0.82 -4.97 -2.56
C VAL A 43 2.33 -4.81 -2.48
N GLY A 44 2.95 -5.43 -1.48
CA GLY A 44 4.39 -5.47 -1.36
C GLY A 44 4.88 -6.67 -0.57
N SER A 45 6.19 -6.85 -0.55
CA SER A 45 6.86 -7.88 0.23
C SER A 45 7.78 -7.31 1.31
N ALA A 46 8.03 -8.14 2.33
CA ALA A 46 9.01 -7.90 3.37
C ALA A 46 9.61 -9.25 3.81
N LYS A 47 10.88 -9.48 3.49
CA LYS A 47 11.59 -10.71 3.88
C LYS A 47 11.83 -10.83 5.41
N ARG A 48 11.79 -9.70 6.11
CA ARG A 48 11.92 -9.57 7.57
C ARG A 48 11.18 -8.31 8.02
N ASN A 49 10.69 -8.31 9.25
CA ASN A 49 10.01 -7.17 9.88
C ASN A 49 8.83 -6.64 9.06
N ILE A 50 7.93 -7.54 8.67
CA ILE A 50 6.77 -7.20 7.84
C ILE A 50 5.87 -6.17 8.52
N THR A 51 5.66 -6.29 9.83
CA THR A 51 4.93 -5.28 10.62
C THR A 51 5.57 -3.90 10.49
N ALA A 52 6.88 -3.79 10.71
CA ALA A 52 7.58 -2.51 10.58
C ALA A 52 7.49 -1.93 9.16
N ARG A 53 7.48 -2.79 8.13
CA ARG A 53 7.32 -2.37 6.73
C ARG A 53 5.91 -1.85 6.47
N VAL A 54 4.90 -2.54 6.95
CA VAL A 54 3.49 -2.16 6.87
C VAL A 54 3.26 -0.84 7.61
N GLU A 55 3.67 -0.74 8.87
CA GLU A 55 3.57 0.49 9.68
C GLU A 55 4.22 1.67 8.97
N ARG A 56 5.38 1.44 8.36
CA ARG A 56 6.07 2.46 7.56
C ARG A 56 5.26 2.91 6.35
N HIS A 57 4.42 2.08 5.74
CA HIS A 57 3.49 2.49 4.69
C HIS A 57 2.23 3.16 5.26
N LEU A 58 1.80 2.78 6.46
CA LEU A 58 0.64 3.39 7.15
C LEU A 58 0.89 4.81 7.66
N GLN A 59 2.11 5.18 8.02
CA GLN A 59 2.45 6.56 8.42
C GLN A 59 2.01 7.58 7.35
N VAL A 60 1.81 8.85 7.69
CA VAL A 60 1.54 9.91 6.69
C VAL A 60 2.76 10.79 6.54
N ASP A 61 3.24 11.36 7.64
CA ASP A 61 4.45 12.17 7.66
C ASP A 61 5.70 11.29 7.74
N LYS A 62 6.51 11.31 6.68
CA LYS A 62 7.73 10.52 6.53
C LYS A 62 8.55 10.98 5.33
N LYS A 63 9.84 10.63 5.30
CA LYS A 63 10.67 10.79 4.09
C LYS A 63 10.11 9.92 2.95
N LYS A 64 9.64 10.52 1.86
CA LYS A 64 9.07 9.78 0.73
C LYS A 64 10.12 8.91 0.03
N ARG A 65 9.86 7.61 -0.08
CA ARG A 65 10.75 6.61 -0.72
C ARG A 65 10.03 5.79 -1.78
N TRP A 66 8.73 5.53 -1.62
CA TRP A 66 7.91 4.78 -2.58
C TRP A 66 6.85 5.67 -3.21
N HIS A 67 6.29 5.28 -4.35
CA HIS A 67 5.21 6.04 -5.01
C HIS A 67 3.98 6.18 -4.11
N LEU A 68 3.65 5.12 -3.35
CA LEU A 68 2.61 5.17 -2.33
C LEU A 68 2.85 6.30 -1.32
N ASP A 69 4.08 6.62 -0.93
CA ASP A 69 4.35 7.66 0.07
C ASP A 69 3.93 9.06 -0.40
N TYR A 70 3.86 9.30 -1.71
CA TYR A 70 3.37 10.56 -2.28
C TYR A 70 1.84 10.63 -2.25
N LEU A 71 1.18 9.50 -2.47
CA LEU A 71 -0.27 9.41 -2.49
C LEU A 71 -0.88 9.22 -1.08
N ARG A 72 -0.10 8.66 -0.15
CA ARG A 72 -0.54 8.27 1.21
C ARG A 72 -1.27 9.38 1.98
N PRO A 73 -0.88 10.67 1.93
CA PRO A 73 -1.62 11.73 2.63
C PRO A 73 -3.07 11.91 2.20
N TYR A 74 -3.43 11.46 1.00
CA TYR A 74 -4.78 11.57 0.44
C TYR A 74 -5.63 10.32 0.66
N LEU A 75 -5.06 9.27 1.26
CA LEU A 75 -5.67 7.96 1.38
C LEU A 75 -6.15 7.70 2.80
N SER A 76 -7.36 7.16 2.93
CA SER A 76 -7.87 6.54 4.16
C SER A 76 -7.53 5.05 4.13
N VAL A 77 -7.14 4.47 5.27
CA VAL A 77 -6.78 3.04 5.33
C VAL A 77 -8.00 2.22 5.71
N GLU A 78 -8.35 1.26 4.86
CA GLU A 78 -9.49 0.37 5.05
C GLU A 78 -9.05 -0.93 5.75
N SER A 79 -8.04 -1.60 5.18
CA SER A 79 -7.53 -2.86 5.72
C SER A 79 -6.07 -3.11 5.41
N VAL A 80 -5.45 -3.95 6.23
CA VAL A 80 -4.10 -4.50 6.06
C VAL A 80 -4.17 -6.00 6.30
N GLN A 81 -3.64 -6.77 5.37
CA GLN A 81 -3.60 -8.23 5.45
C GLN A 81 -2.24 -8.74 4.97
N SER A 82 -1.62 -9.67 5.70
CA SER A 82 -0.42 -10.40 5.27
C SER A 82 -0.76 -11.77 4.69
N TYR A 83 0.19 -12.33 3.94
CA TYR A 83 0.07 -13.63 3.28
C TYR A 83 1.43 -14.36 3.24
N ALA A 84 1.38 -15.68 3.44
CA ALA A 84 2.54 -16.54 3.30
C ALA A 84 3.08 -16.56 1.87
N GLU A 85 4.39 -16.71 1.71
CA GLU A 85 5.07 -16.77 0.41
C GLU A 85 4.91 -18.15 -0.23
N GLU A 86 3.73 -18.47 -0.74
CA GLU A 86 3.56 -19.69 -1.53
C GLU A 86 3.76 -19.44 -3.04
N GLU A 87 3.49 -18.21 -3.55
CA GLU A 87 3.47 -17.94 -5.00
C GLU A 87 4.05 -16.56 -5.45
N GLY A 88 4.54 -15.71 -4.53
CA GLY A 88 5.11 -14.38 -4.81
C GLY A 88 4.09 -13.25 -5.09
N GLU A 89 4.58 -12.00 -5.21
CA GLU A 89 3.74 -10.78 -5.29
C GLU A 89 2.72 -10.79 -6.46
N CYS A 90 3.11 -11.31 -7.63
CA CYS A 90 2.25 -11.32 -8.83
C CYS A 90 1.03 -12.25 -8.69
N ALA A 91 1.19 -13.39 -8.01
CA ALA A 91 0.10 -14.34 -7.81
C ALA A 91 -0.92 -13.80 -6.80
N LEU A 92 -0.43 -13.21 -5.71
CA LEU A 92 -1.27 -12.54 -4.73
C LEU A 92 -2.12 -11.43 -5.37
N PHE A 93 -1.53 -10.60 -6.24
CA PHE A 93 -2.28 -9.56 -6.94
C PHE A 93 -3.42 -10.11 -7.81
N ARG A 94 -3.23 -11.26 -8.47
CA ARG A 94 -4.29 -11.88 -9.29
C ARG A 94 -5.46 -12.38 -8.45
N ARG A 95 -5.22 -12.82 -7.21
CA ARG A 95 -6.27 -13.31 -6.30
C ARG A 95 -7.10 -12.20 -5.69
N LEU A 96 -6.52 -11.01 -5.53
CA LEU A 96 -7.18 -9.85 -4.90
C LEU A 96 -7.97 -8.98 -5.89
N LYS A 97 -7.99 -9.36 -7.17
CA LYS A 97 -8.71 -8.67 -8.25
C LYS A 97 -10.15 -9.14 -8.33
#